data_AF-A0A2V7G5V4-F1
#
_entry.id   AF-A0A2V7G5V4-F1
#
_cell.length_a   1.000
_cell.length_b   1.000
_cell.length_c   1.000
_cell.angle_alpha   90.00
_cell.angle_beta   90.00
_cell.angle_gamma   90.00
#
_symmetry.space_group_name_H-M   'P 1'
#
loop_
_entity.id
_entity.type
_entity.pdbx_description
1 polymer ?
#
loop_
_entity_poly.entity_id
_entity_poly.type
_entity_poly.pdbx_seq_one_letter_code
_entity_poly.pdbx_strand_id
1 'polypeptide(L)'
;MITLPTLLLVLAADSGVAVIPRPAHVAPGSGAFVVTGATVIVTDRATRPLGDLLSDYLYPATGLRLAVRTTAPAGARVIALHLDPALTSLGAEGYRLDVTLGRVAIRAPQPAGTFYAIQTLRQLLPPAIFRQARVPTAVWTIPAVSIEDSPRFRWRGIHLDVARHFMPKEFVKKLVDLAALHKLNRLHLHLTDDQGWRVEIRQYPRLTQVGAWRRQTIIGHPDRDSTKWRFDGQPHGGFYTQDDIAELVAYAQARFVTIVPEIEMPGHSQAAIAAYPELGNKPDTLPVWTAWGVDENIVNPGDATIRFEQNVLTEVMALFPGRWIHVGGDEAPKTQWKASPLAQARIRELGLKDEDELQSYFTRRMDEFLTA
;
A
#
# COMPACT_ATOMS: atom_id res chain seq x y z
N MET A 1 -60.39 3.30 -25.84
CA MET A 1 -59.62 3.90 -24.72
C MET A 1 -59.48 2.84 -23.64
N ILE A 2 -58.31 2.20 -23.54
CA ILE A 2 -58.01 1.25 -22.47
C ILE A 2 -56.77 1.81 -21.77
N THR A 3 -56.94 2.27 -20.54
CA THR A 3 -55.85 2.70 -19.66
C THR A 3 -55.26 1.47 -18.98
N LEU A 4 -54.03 1.09 -19.36
CA LEU A 4 -53.24 0.11 -18.62
C LEU A 4 -52.67 0.79 -17.36
N PRO A 5 -52.87 0.25 -16.15
CA PRO A 5 -52.22 0.77 -14.97
C PRO A 5 -50.76 0.29 -14.95
N THR A 6 -49.83 1.22 -14.83
CA THR A 6 -48.40 0.94 -14.66
C THR A 6 -48.19 0.35 -13.28
N LEU A 7 -48.15 -0.99 -13.20
CA LEU A 7 -47.75 -1.72 -12.01
C LEU A 7 -46.23 -1.53 -11.83
N LEU A 8 -45.82 -0.63 -10.93
CA LEU A 8 -44.44 -0.56 -10.47
C LEU A 8 -44.15 -1.85 -9.68
N LEU A 9 -43.55 -2.85 -10.34
CA LEU A 9 -42.87 -3.92 -9.64
C LEU A 9 -41.66 -3.31 -8.93
N VAL A 10 -41.81 -3.04 -7.64
CA VAL A 10 -40.65 -2.98 -6.75
C VAL A 10 -40.17 -4.42 -6.64
N LEU A 11 -39.20 -4.78 -7.48
CA LEU A 11 -38.36 -5.93 -7.22
C LEU A 11 -37.74 -5.68 -5.85
N ALA A 12 -38.26 -6.35 -4.82
CA ALA A 12 -37.53 -6.60 -3.62
C ALA A 12 -36.31 -7.43 -4.06
N ALA A 13 -35.24 -6.73 -4.42
CA ALA A 13 -33.95 -7.37 -4.55
C ALA A 13 -33.69 -7.98 -3.18
N ASP A 14 -33.66 -9.30 -3.15
CA ASP A 14 -33.10 -10.13 -2.10
C ASP A 14 -31.61 -9.74 -1.98
N SER A 15 -31.38 -8.56 -1.40
CA SER A 15 -30.13 -7.82 -1.45
C SER A 15 -29.49 -7.96 -0.09
N GLY A 16 -28.94 -9.14 0.15
CA GLY A 16 -27.97 -9.32 1.22
C GLY A 16 -26.95 -8.19 1.19
N VAL A 17 -26.53 -7.73 2.36
CA VAL A 17 -25.51 -6.69 2.54
C VAL A 17 -24.24 -7.11 1.80
N ALA A 18 -24.03 -6.53 0.61
CA ALA A 18 -22.97 -6.90 -0.33
C ALA A 18 -21.68 -6.13 -0.03
N VAL A 19 -21.08 -6.41 1.12
CA VAL A 19 -19.83 -5.78 1.57
C VAL A 19 -18.68 -6.78 1.48
N ILE A 20 -17.56 -6.34 0.90
CA ILE A 20 -16.30 -7.08 0.80
C ILE A 20 -15.19 -6.26 1.51
N PRO A 21 -14.46 -6.84 2.49
CA PRO A 21 -14.66 -8.17 3.07
C PRO A 21 -15.98 -8.26 3.85
N ARG A 22 -16.56 -9.47 3.89
CA ARG A 22 -17.80 -9.75 4.63
C ARG A 22 -17.62 -9.41 6.11
N PRO A 23 -18.47 -8.54 6.70
CA PRO A 23 -18.37 -8.22 8.12
C PRO A 23 -18.61 -9.45 9.01
N ALA A 24 -17.99 -9.47 10.19
CA ALA A 24 -18.13 -10.57 11.15
C ALA A 24 -19.60 -10.83 11.57
N HIS A 25 -20.35 -9.76 11.85
CA HIS A 25 -21.76 -9.83 12.19
C HIS A 25 -22.57 -8.81 11.38
N VAL A 26 -23.69 -9.26 10.82
CA VAL A 26 -24.62 -8.45 10.04
C VAL A 26 -26.04 -8.84 10.41
N ALA A 27 -26.84 -7.86 10.85
CA ALA A 27 -28.27 -8.00 11.09
C ALA A 27 -29.03 -7.01 10.19
N PRO A 28 -29.69 -7.49 9.11
CA PRO A 28 -30.51 -6.64 8.26
C PRO A 28 -31.67 -5.99 9.01
N GLY A 29 -32.00 -4.75 8.66
CA GLY A 29 -33.18 -4.04 9.14
C GLY A 29 -34.14 -3.68 7.99
N SER A 30 -35.24 -3.01 8.33
CA SER A 30 -36.24 -2.59 7.36
C SER A 30 -36.08 -1.12 6.96
N GLY A 31 -36.17 -0.84 5.66
CA GLY A 31 -36.07 0.52 5.10
C GLY A 31 -34.64 0.96 4.77
N ALA A 32 -34.47 2.25 4.48
CA ALA A 32 -33.19 2.80 4.08
C ALA A 32 -33.00 4.24 4.57
N PHE A 33 -31.76 4.60 4.89
CA PHE A 33 -31.32 5.97 5.07
C PHE A 33 -31.08 6.62 3.71
N VAL A 34 -31.63 7.81 3.48
CA VAL A 34 -31.42 8.56 2.23
C VAL A 34 -30.47 9.72 2.47
N VAL A 35 -29.35 9.73 1.75
CA VAL A 35 -28.38 10.84 1.78
C VAL A 35 -28.88 11.95 0.87
N THR A 36 -29.04 13.16 1.42
CA THR A 36 -29.46 14.36 0.67
C THR A 36 -28.57 15.55 1.03
N GLY A 37 -28.77 16.69 0.37
CA GLY A 37 -28.05 17.93 0.72
C GLY A 37 -28.36 18.45 2.13
N ALA A 38 -29.40 17.94 2.79
CA ALA A 38 -29.73 18.27 4.18
C ALA A 38 -29.12 17.29 5.19
N THR A 39 -28.46 16.21 4.73
CA THR A 39 -27.74 15.28 5.60
C THR A 39 -26.53 15.98 6.22
N VAL A 40 -26.32 15.77 7.53
CA VAL A 40 -25.19 16.33 8.27
C VAL A 40 -24.31 15.20 8.80
N ILE A 41 -23.00 15.35 8.67
CA ILE A 41 -22.03 14.49 9.33
C ILE A 41 -21.73 15.11 10.69
N VAL A 42 -22.01 14.36 11.77
CA VAL A 42 -21.74 14.79 13.14
C VAL A 42 -20.48 14.09 13.65
N THR A 43 -19.55 14.89 14.15
CA THR A 43 -18.23 14.44 14.65
C THR A 43 -17.92 15.10 15.98
N ASP A 44 -17.02 14.48 16.73
CA ASP A 44 -16.29 15.15 17.80
C ASP A 44 -14.92 15.63 17.28
N ARG A 45 -14.09 16.21 18.17
CA ARG A 45 -12.76 16.69 17.78
C ARG A 45 -11.85 15.57 17.25
N ALA A 46 -11.98 14.35 17.77
CA ALA A 46 -11.13 13.22 17.40
C ALA A 46 -11.56 12.59 16.06
N THR A 47 -12.85 12.61 15.73
CA THR A 47 -13.40 12.05 14.47
C THR A 47 -13.56 13.07 13.36
N ARG A 48 -13.31 14.37 13.62
CA ARG A 48 -13.47 15.43 12.62
C ARG A 48 -12.74 15.16 11.29
N PRO A 49 -11.45 14.77 11.27
CA PRO A 49 -10.76 14.46 10.02
C PRO A 49 -11.42 13.32 9.22
N LEU A 50 -12.01 12.33 9.92
CA LEU A 50 -12.73 11.23 9.28
C LEU A 50 -14.08 11.66 8.72
N GLY A 51 -14.74 12.61 9.37
CA GLY A 51 -15.97 13.22 8.85
C GLY A 51 -15.71 14.04 7.59
N ASP A 52 -14.63 14.84 7.58
CA ASP A 52 -14.22 15.59 6.39
C ASP A 52 -13.83 14.63 5.25
N LEU A 53 -13.08 13.57 5.55
CA LEU A 53 -12.74 12.51 4.58
C LEU A 53 -13.99 11.81 4.02
N LEU A 54 -14.98 11.49 4.86
CA LEU A 54 -16.24 10.92 4.40
C LEU A 54 -16.96 11.88 3.46
N SER A 55 -17.04 13.17 3.79
CA SER A 55 -17.63 14.17 2.90
C SER A 55 -16.92 14.20 1.54
N ASP A 56 -15.59 14.17 1.53
CA ASP A 56 -14.80 14.16 0.31
C ASP A 56 -14.96 12.88 -0.50
N TYR A 57 -15.14 11.72 0.14
CA TYR A 57 -15.47 10.47 -0.56
C TYR A 57 -16.84 10.48 -1.23
N LEU A 58 -17.83 11.14 -0.63
CA LEU A 58 -19.19 11.19 -1.16
C LEU A 58 -19.36 12.27 -2.24
N TYR A 59 -18.60 13.36 -2.15
CA TYR A 59 -18.79 14.54 -2.99
C TYR A 59 -18.71 14.28 -4.51
N PRO A 60 -17.70 13.56 -5.06
CA PRO A 60 -17.55 13.44 -6.51
C PRO A 60 -18.78 12.86 -7.20
N ALA A 61 -19.30 11.74 -6.69
CA ALA A 61 -20.45 11.07 -7.28
C ALA A 61 -21.78 11.75 -6.94
N THR A 62 -21.94 12.23 -5.70
CA THR A 62 -23.23 12.79 -5.24
C THR A 62 -23.42 14.25 -5.66
N GLY A 63 -22.33 15.01 -5.82
CA GLY A 63 -22.36 16.48 -5.89
C GLY A 63 -22.77 17.15 -4.57
N LEU A 64 -22.88 16.40 -3.47
CA LEU A 64 -23.32 16.89 -2.17
C LEU A 64 -22.09 17.14 -1.29
N ARG A 65 -21.84 18.40 -0.95
CA ARG A 65 -20.81 18.75 0.03
C ARG A 65 -21.43 18.78 1.42
N LEU A 66 -21.49 17.60 2.04
CA LEU A 66 -22.16 17.43 3.33
C LEU A 66 -21.45 18.24 4.41
N ALA A 67 -22.22 18.94 5.25
CA ALA A 67 -21.63 19.73 6.33
C ALA A 67 -21.13 18.81 7.44
N VAL A 68 -19.89 19.04 7.89
CA VAL A 68 -19.30 18.36 9.05
C VAL A 68 -19.41 19.28 10.27
N ARG A 69 -20.17 18.86 11.28
CA ARG A 69 -20.54 19.67 12.45
C ARG A 69 -20.38 18.88 13.75
N THR A 70 -20.43 19.57 14.89
CA THR A 70 -20.49 18.95 16.23
C THR A 70 -21.91 18.64 16.68
N THR A 71 -22.90 19.32 16.10
CA THR A 71 -24.33 19.09 16.36
C THR A 71 -25.12 19.19 15.05
N ALA A 72 -26.29 18.56 15.03
CA ALA A 72 -27.21 18.59 13.90
C ALA A 72 -28.44 19.45 14.21
N PRO A 73 -29.00 20.18 13.22
CA PRO A 73 -30.31 20.80 13.35
C PRO A 73 -31.40 19.78 13.66
N ALA A 74 -32.47 20.21 14.35
CA ALA A 74 -33.63 19.35 14.60
C ALA A 74 -34.23 18.84 13.28
N GLY A 75 -34.55 17.55 13.22
CA GLY A 75 -35.12 16.90 12.03
C GLY A 75 -34.12 16.60 10.90
N ALA A 76 -32.85 16.97 11.03
CA ALA A 76 -31.82 16.59 10.05
C ALA A 76 -31.53 15.09 10.12
N ARG A 77 -31.24 14.49 8.95
CA ARG A 77 -30.67 13.14 8.88
C ARG A 77 -29.19 13.19 9.23
N VAL A 78 -28.73 12.28 10.08
CA VAL A 78 -27.39 12.36 10.66
C VAL A 78 -26.55 11.13 10.32
N ILE A 79 -25.31 11.36 9.91
CA ILE A 79 -24.24 10.37 9.95
C ILE A 79 -23.31 10.74 11.11
N ALA A 80 -23.39 10.00 12.21
CA ALA A 80 -22.63 10.29 13.43
C ALA A 80 -21.38 9.41 13.51
N LEU A 81 -20.21 10.02 13.69
CA LEU A 81 -18.93 9.35 13.91
C LEU A 81 -18.44 9.66 15.32
N HIS A 82 -18.39 8.65 16.18
CA HIS A 82 -17.93 8.81 17.56
C HIS A 82 -16.94 7.74 17.96
N LEU A 83 -15.95 8.14 18.77
CA LEU A 83 -15.15 7.16 19.48
C LEU A 83 -15.93 6.66 20.70
N ASP A 84 -15.88 5.35 20.91
CA ASP A 84 -16.48 4.67 22.06
C ASP A 84 -15.42 3.75 22.68
N PRO A 85 -14.62 4.27 23.63
CA PRO A 85 -13.57 3.50 24.28
C PRO A 85 -14.08 2.29 25.06
N ALA A 86 -15.39 2.18 25.33
CA ALA A 86 -15.97 1.03 26.02
C ALA A 86 -16.08 -0.22 25.13
N LEU A 87 -15.98 -0.09 23.80
CA LEU A 87 -16.02 -1.20 22.84
C LEU A 87 -14.69 -1.98 22.76
N THR A 88 -14.00 -2.18 23.88
CA THR A 88 -12.64 -2.75 23.95
C THR A 88 -12.51 -4.12 23.30
N SER A 89 -13.56 -4.94 23.32
CA SER A 89 -13.61 -6.26 22.68
C SER A 89 -13.40 -6.23 21.17
N LEU A 90 -13.64 -5.08 20.51
CA LEU A 90 -13.46 -4.91 19.07
C LEU A 90 -12.01 -4.55 18.68
N GLY A 91 -11.15 -4.27 19.66
CA GLY A 91 -9.76 -3.87 19.43
C GLY A 91 -9.61 -2.52 18.71
N ALA A 92 -8.39 -2.21 18.25
CA ALA A 92 -8.05 -0.91 17.67
C ALA A 92 -8.70 -0.64 16.29
N GLU A 93 -9.05 -1.69 15.56
CA GLU A 93 -9.53 -1.60 14.17
C GLU A 93 -10.99 -2.03 14.01
N GLY A 94 -11.65 -2.49 15.08
CA GLY A 94 -13.05 -2.90 15.02
C GLY A 94 -14.05 -1.75 15.21
N TYR A 95 -15.28 -1.97 14.78
CA TYR A 95 -16.33 -0.95 14.79
C TYR A 95 -17.74 -1.54 14.90
N ARG A 96 -18.68 -0.69 15.27
CA ARG A 96 -20.12 -0.87 15.11
C ARG A 96 -20.67 0.17 14.13
N LEU A 97 -21.53 -0.28 13.22
CA LEU A 97 -22.23 0.55 12.25
C LEU A 97 -23.72 0.20 12.30
N ASP A 98 -24.53 1.16 12.75
CA ASP A 98 -25.99 1.03 12.83
C ASP A 98 -26.66 2.03 11.88
N VAL A 99 -27.48 1.52 10.96
CA VAL A 99 -28.22 2.31 9.97
C VAL A 99 -29.72 2.16 10.22
N THR A 100 -30.39 3.30 10.37
CA THR A 100 -31.84 3.45 10.47
C THR A 100 -32.30 4.49 9.43
N LEU A 101 -33.62 4.69 9.26
CA LEU A 101 -34.15 5.66 8.30
C LEU A 101 -33.71 7.11 8.57
N GLY A 102 -33.44 7.46 9.83
CA GLY A 102 -33.10 8.83 10.26
C GLY A 102 -31.63 9.01 10.64
N ARG A 103 -30.89 7.93 10.89
CA ARG A 103 -29.54 8.00 11.45
C ARG A 103 -28.65 6.85 10.99
N VAL A 104 -27.41 7.19 10.62
CA VAL A 104 -26.26 6.29 10.57
C VAL A 104 -25.40 6.58 11.79
N ALA A 105 -25.07 5.58 12.60
CA ALA A 105 -24.18 5.71 13.75
C ALA A 105 -22.96 4.79 13.60
N ILE A 106 -21.78 5.38 13.56
CA ILE A 106 -20.49 4.69 13.56
C ILE A 106 -19.84 4.90 14.92
N ARG A 107 -19.47 3.79 15.57
CA ARG A 107 -18.77 3.76 16.85
C ARG A 107 -17.56 2.85 16.76
N ALA A 108 -16.42 3.30 17.28
CA ALA A 108 -15.21 2.47 17.34
C ALA A 108 -14.34 2.87 18.54
N PRO A 109 -13.52 1.96 19.09
CA PRO A 109 -12.58 2.29 20.15
C PRO A 109 -11.52 3.32 19.75
N GLN A 110 -11.10 3.28 18.48
CA GLN A 110 -10.04 4.13 17.93
C GLN A 110 -10.36 4.59 16.50
N PRO A 111 -9.68 5.64 15.99
CA PRO A 111 -9.94 6.20 14.67
C PRO A 111 -9.89 5.20 13.50
N ALA A 112 -9.03 4.18 13.56
CA ALA A 112 -8.91 3.17 12.50
C ALA A 112 -10.21 2.37 12.32
N GLY A 113 -10.90 2.02 13.41
CA GLY A 113 -12.20 1.36 13.34
C GLY A 113 -13.27 2.25 12.70
N THR A 114 -13.32 3.54 13.06
CA THR A 114 -14.22 4.51 12.41
C THR A 114 -13.91 4.63 10.91
N PHE A 115 -12.64 4.61 10.52
CA PHE A 115 -12.24 4.60 9.11
C PHE A 115 -12.73 3.34 8.38
N TYR A 116 -12.58 2.14 8.95
CA TYR A 116 -13.07 0.91 8.31
C TYR A 116 -14.60 0.83 8.25
N ALA A 117 -15.31 1.40 9.23
CA ALA A 117 -16.75 1.58 9.16
C ALA A 117 -17.17 2.48 7.99
N ILE A 118 -16.41 3.55 7.72
CA ILE A 118 -16.63 4.42 6.53
C ILE A 118 -16.48 3.60 5.24
N GLN A 119 -15.50 2.70 5.15
CA GLN A 119 -15.35 1.86 3.96
C GLN A 119 -16.55 0.92 3.77
N THR A 120 -17.06 0.33 4.85
CA THR A 120 -18.31 -0.44 4.81
C THR A 120 -19.50 0.42 4.40
N LEU A 121 -19.65 1.61 4.98
CA LEU A 121 -20.72 2.55 4.64
C LEU A 121 -20.72 2.91 3.15
N ARG A 122 -19.54 3.14 2.57
CA ARG A 122 -19.37 3.40 1.14
C ARG A 122 -19.82 2.22 0.27
N GLN A 123 -19.57 0.99 0.70
CA GLN A 123 -20.02 -0.19 -0.04
C GLN A 123 -21.52 -0.48 0.12
N LEU A 124 -22.15 0.02 1.18
CA LEU A 124 -23.60 -0.05 1.35
C LEU A 124 -24.38 0.92 0.45
N LEU A 125 -23.72 1.96 -0.08
CA LEU A 125 -24.27 2.87 -1.08
C LEU A 125 -24.29 2.21 -2.48
N PRO A 126 -25.11 2.71 -3.41
CA PRO A 126 -25.09 2.24 -4.79
C PRO A 126 -23.68 2.33 -5.41
N PRO A 127 -23.26 1.36 -6.26
CA PRO A 127 -21.89 1.32 -6.82
C PRO A 127 -21.44 2.60 -7.54
N ALA A 128 -22.39 3.40 -8.02
CA ALA A 128 -22.15 4.72 -8.59
C ALA A 128 -21.38 5.66 -7.63
N ILE A 129 -21.37 5.41 -6.31
CA ILE A 129 -20.65 6.21 -5.32
C ILE A 129 -19.13 6.24 -5.55
N PHE A 130 -18.58 5.24 -6.24
CA PHE A 130 -17.15 5.17 -6.56
C PHE A 130 -16.78 5.93 -7.85
N ARG A 131 -17.74 6.59 -8.51
CA ARG A 131 -17.47 7.46 -9.66
C ARG A 131 -16.78 8.75 -9.20
N GLN A 132 -15.86 9.23 -10.01
CA GLN A 132 -15.12 10.49 -9.78
C GLN A 132 -15.84 11.73 -10.35
N ALA A 133 -17.10 11.58 -10.77
CA ALA A 133 -17.91 12.65 -11.34
C ALA A 133 -19.38 12.46 -10.96
N ARG A 134 -20.12 13.57 -10.92
CA ARG A 134 -21.51 13.62 -10.45
C ARG A 134 -22.40 12.68 -11.25
N VAL A 135 -23.28 11.95 -10.58
CA VAL A 135 -24.29 11.06 -11.17
C VAL A 135 -25.68 11.59 -10.82
N PRO A 136 -26.30 12.43 -11.67
CA PRO A 136 -27.52 13.16 -11.33
C PRO A 136 -28.75 12.27 -11.12
N THR A 137 -28.78 11.09 -11.73
CA THR A 137 -29.93 10.16 -11.69
C THR A 137 -29.88 9.20 -10.50
N ALA A 138 -28.80 9.20 -9.72
CA ALA A 138 -28.64 8.28 -8.61
C ALA A 138 -29.41 8.76 -7.36
N VAL A 139 -30.12 7.83 -6.73
CA VAL A 139 -30.66 8.02 -5.38
C VAL A 139 -29.71 7.35 -4.40
N TRP A 140 -29.16 8.13 -3.47
CA TRP A 140 -28.15 7.66 -2.52
C TRP A 140 -28.83 7.07 -1.28
N THR A 141 -29.12 5.77 -1.33
CA THR A 141 -29.72 5.04 -0.22
C THR A 141 -28.73 4.09 0.45
N ILE A 142 -28.88 3.92 1.76
CA ILE A 142 -28.11 2.99 2.58
C ILE A 142 -29.14 2.09 3.28
N PRO A 143 -29.13 0.76 3.08
CA PRO A 143 -30.11 -0.12 3.71
C PRO A 143 -29.98 -0.06 5.23
N ALA A 144 -31.10 -0.17 5.94
CA ALA A 144 -31.10 -0.34 7.39
C ALA A 144 -30.39 -1.65 7.75
N VAL A 145 -29.40 -1.56 8.64
CA VAL A 145 -28.54 -2.70 9.02
C VAL A 145 -27.84 -2.39 10.33
N SER A 146 -27.60 -3.40 11.15
CA SER A 146 -26.62 -3.35 12.24
C SER A 146 -25.44 -4.25 11.90
N ILE A 147 -24.22 -3.68 11.95
CA ILE A 147 -22.97 -4.37 11.64
C ILE A 147 -22.04 -4.21 12.84
N GLU A 148 -21.46 -5.33 13.27
CA GLU A 148 -20.31 -5.36 14.18
C GLU A 148 -19.18 -6.10 13.47
N ASP A 149 -18.00 -5.50 13.44
CA ASP A 149 -16.90 -6.01 12.63
C ASP A 149 -15.56 -5.74 13.28
N SER A 150 -14.62 -6.67 13.09
CA SER A 150 -13.23 -6.55 13.53
C SER A 150 -12.36 -7.45 12.66
N PRO A 151 -11.09 -7.07 12.40
CA PRO A 151 -10.24 -7.86 11.52
C PRO A 151 -9.76 -9.15 12.22
N ARG A 152 -9.83 -10.27 11.50
CA ARG A 152 -9.23 -11.54 11.94
C ARG A 152 -7.70 -11.45 12.12
N PHE A 153 -7.02 -10.75 11.21
CA PHE A 153 -5.57 -10.62 11.20
C PHE A 153 -5.15 -9.15 11.33
N ARG A 154 -4.12 -8.89 12.13
CA ARG A 154 -3.56 -7.54 12.33
C ARG A 154 -2.73 -7.04 11.14
N TRP A 155 -2.13 -7.96 10.39
CA TRP A 155 -1.34 -7.66 9.19
C TRP A 155 -2.13 -8.07 7.96
N ARG A 156 -2.54 -7.10 7.14
CA ARG A 156 -3.33 -7.32 5.92
C ARG A 156 -2.69 -6.53 4.80
N GLY A 157 -1.74 -7.15 4.11
CA GLY A 157 -0.86 -6.48 3.18
C GLY A 157 -1.12 -6.79 1.71
N ILE A 158 -0.69 -5.87 0.87
CA ILE A 158 -0.44 -6.08 -0.56
C ILE A 158 1.02 -5.73 -0.85
N HIS A 159 1.62 -6.44 -1.79
CA HIS A 159 2.96 -6.18 -2.29
C HIS A 159 2.89 -5.53 -3.68
N LEU A 160 3.66 -4.46 -3.90
CA LEU A 160 3.79 -3.79 -5.19
C LEU A 160 5.26 -3.70 -5.58
N ASP A 161 5.61 -4.41 -6.64
CA ASP A 161 6.90 -4.29 -7.33
C ASP A 161 6.86 -3.07 -8.26
N VAL A 162 7.68 -2.07 -7.93
CA VAL A 162 7.92 -0.89 -8.77
C VAL A 162 9.33 -0.86 -9.33
N ALA A 163 10.17 -1.82 -8.94
CA ALA A 163 11.53 -1.99 -9.41
C ALA A 163 11.55 -2.52 -10.84
N ARG A 164 10.78 -3.57 -11.16
CA ARG A 164 10.72 -4.16 -12.50
C ARG A 164 10.04 -3.22 -13.50
N HIS A 165 8.90 -2.64 -13.12
CA HIS A 165 8.23 -1.60 -13.90
C HIS A 165 7.82 -0.44 -13.00
N PHE A 166 8.33 0.76 -13.31
CA PHE A 166 8.07 1.94 -12.51
C PHE A 166 6.60 2.34 -12.65
N MET A 167 5.96 2.59 -11.51
CA MET A 167 4.59 3.07 -11.43
C MET A 167 4.61 4.53 -10.98
N PRO A 168 3.99 5.47 -11.70
CA PRO A 168 3.90 6.86 -11.24
C PRO A 168 3.21 6.93 -9.87
N LYS A 169 3.55 7.92 -9.04
CA LYS A 169 3.00 8.06 -7.67
C LYS A 169 1.46 8.06 -7.62
N GLU A 170 0.80 8.59 -8.64
CA GLU A 170 -0.66 8.59 -8.73
C GLU A 170 -1.26 7.18 -8.86
N PHE A 171 -0.55 6.24 -9.48
CA PHE A 171 -0.93 4.84 -9.50
C PHE A 171 -0.83 4.23 -8.09
N VAL A 172 0.27 4.53 -7.37
CA VAL A 172 0.47 4.04 -6.00
C VAL A 172 -0.61 4.57 -5.06
N LYS A 173 -0.96 5.86 -5.15
CA LYS A 173 -2.09 6.44 -4.40
C LYS A 173 -3.41 5.73 -4.70
N LYS A 174 -3.70 5.44 -5.97
CA LYS A 174 -4.89 4.68 -6.36
C LYS A 174 -4.89 3.27 -5.79
N LEU A 175 -3.75 2.61 -5.73
CA LEU A 175 -3.62 1.29 -5.11
C LEU A 175 -3.87 1.37 -3.60
N VAL A 176 -3.37 2.41 -2.92
CA VAL A 176 -3.65 2.69 -1.50
C VAL A 176 -5.16 2.89 -1.27
N ASP A 177 -5.85 3.63 -2.14
CA ASP A 177 -7.31 3.81 -2.05
C ASP A 177 -8.05 2.47 -2.14
N LEU A 178 -7.63 1.59 -3.07
CA LEU A 178 -8.22 0.27 -3.24
C LEU A 178 -7.89 -0.65 -2.05
N ALA A 179 -6.66 -0.62 -1.55
CA ALA A 179 -6.25 -1.38 -0.38
C ALA A 179 -7.11 -0.99 0.84
N ALA A 180 -7.25 0.31 1.08
CA ALA A 180 -8.04 0.84 2.17
C ALA A 180 -9.53 0.50 2.04
N LEU A 181 -10.11 0.58 0.83
CA LEU A 181 -11.49 0.18 0.56
C LEU A 181 -11.75 -1.30 0.96
N HIS A 182 -10.76 -2.16 0.75
CA HIS A 182 -10.81 -3.58 1.12
C HIS A 182 -10.25 -3.85 2.53
N LYS A 183 -10.06 -2.80 3.34
CA LYS A 183 -9.57 -2.85 4.73
C LYS A 183 -8.18 -3.46 4.90
N LEU A 184 -7.36 -3.45 3.85
CA LEU A 184 -5.93 -3.76 3.94
C LEU A 184 -5.20 -2.58 4.62
N ASN A 185 -4.18 -2.88 5.43
CA ASN A 185 -3.49 -1.88 6.27
C ASN A 185 -1.98 -1.84 6.04
N ARG A 186 -1.45 -2.62 5.09
CA ARG A 186 -0.05 -2.59 4.70
C ARG A 186 0.11 -2.51 3.17
N LEU A 187 1.01 -1.64 2.73
CA LEU A 187 1.56 -1.67 1.39
C LEU A 187 3.04 -2.01 1.51
N HIS A 188 3.41 -3.23 1.14
CA HIS A 188 4.81 -3.61 0.98
C HIS A 188 5.28 -3.08 -0.39
N LEU A 189 6.21 -2.13 -0.38
CA LEU A 189 6.66 -1.43 -1.57
C LEU A 189 8.09 -1.88 -1.91
N HIS A 190 8.21 -2.70 -2.95
CA HIS A 190 9.47 -3.24 -3.43
C HIS A 190 10.14 -2.24 -4.38
N LEU A 191 11.11 -1.50 -3.81
CA LEU A 191 11.68 -0.28 -4.39
C LEU A 191 12.96 -0.51 -5.19
N THR A 192 13.61 -1.67 -5.04
CA THR A 192 14.94 -1.91 -5.61
C THR A 192 15.04 -3.33 -6.12
N ASP A 193 15.61 -3.49 -7.31
CA ASP A 193 15.92 -4.79 -7.90
C ASP A 193 16.98 -4.62 -9.00
N ASP A 194 17.38 -5.70 -9.65
CA ASP A 194 18.38 -5.73 -10.72
C ASP A 194 18.05 -4.79 -11.89
N GLN A 195 16.77 -4.64 -12.22
CA GLN A 195 16.29 -3.84 -13.35
C GLN A 195 15.95 -2.40 -12.96
N GLY A 196 16.18 -2.00 -11.71
CA GLY A 196 15.77 -0.69 -11.24
C GLY A 196 15.95 -0.34 -9.77
N TRP A 197 16.45 0.87 -9.53
CA TRP A 197 16.42 1.54 -8.24
C TRP A 197 15.41 2.70 -8.22
N ARG A 198 14.45 2.70 -7.29
CA ARG A 198 13.28 3.60 -7.35
C ARG A 198 13.20 4.66 -6.26
N VAL A 199 14.12 4.72 -5.32
CA VAL A 199 14.07 5.70 -4.21
C VAL A 199 15.28 6.64 -4.23
N GLU A 200 15.07 7.93 -4.08
CA GLU A 200 16.17 8.88 -3.95
C GLU A 200 16.91 8.73 -2.62
N ILE A 201 18.21 8.47 -2.69
CA ILE A 201 19.15 8.48 -1.56
C ILE A 201 20.13 9.62 -1.80
N ARG A 202 20.04 10.69 -1.01
CA ARG A 202 20.77 11.95 -1.26
C ARG A 202 22.28 11.76 -1.13
N GLN A 203 22.71 10.90 -0.21
CA GLN A 203 24.12 10.54 -0.05
C GLN A 203 24.67 9.80 -1.28
N TYR A 204 23.82 9.09 -2.02
CA TYR A 204 24.21 8.24 -3.15
C TYR A 204 23.42 8.57 -4.43
N PRO A 205 23.61 9.77 -5.02
CA PRO A 205 22.77 10.25 -6.12
C PRO A 205 22.83 9.39 -7.40
N ARG A 206 23.92 8.63 -7.62
CA ARG A 206 24.01 7.73 -8.80
C ARG A 206 22.98 6.60 -8.76
N LEU A 207 22.43 6.25 -7.59
CA LEU A 207 21.36 5.24 -7.48
C LEU A 207 20.15 5.62 -8.35
N THR A 208 19.81 6.90 -8.43
CA THR A 208 18.72 7.37 -9.30
C THR A 208 19.20 7.99 -10.62
N GLN A 209 20.41 8.56 -10.69
CA GLN A 209 20.95 9.06 -11.96
C GLN A 209 21.30 7.92 -12.95
N VAL A 210 21.68 6.74 -12.43
CA VAL A 210 22.02 5.55 -13.23
C VAL A 210 21.04 4.42 -12.94
N GLY A 211 20.93 3.98 -11.69
CA GLY A 211 20.17 2.78 -11.30
C GLY A 211 18.67 2.85 -11.60
N ALA A 212 18.09 4.04 -11.75
CA ALA A 212 16.67 4.20 -12.06
C ALA A 212 16.32 3.95 -13.54
N TRP A 213 17.29 3.72 -14.43
CA TRP A 213 17.03 3.60 -15.87
C TRP A 213 17.73 2.39 -16.46
N ARG A 214 16.97 1.59 -17.22
CA ARG A 214 17.53 0.55 -18.10
C ARG A 214 17.30 0.92 -19.56
N ARG A 215 18.21 0.47 -20.42
CA ARG A 215 18.23 0.83 -21.84
C ARG A 215 17.10 0.20 -22.67
N GLN A 216 16.59 -0.94 -22.24
CA GLN A 216 15.55 -1.73 -22.92
C GLN A 216 14.97 -2.79 -21.98
N THR A 217 13.88 -3.42 -22.38
CA THR A 217 13.24 -4.51 -21.63
C THR A 217 13.10 -5.75 -22.50
N ILE A 218 13.37 -6.94 -21.94
CA ILE A 218 13.14 -8.21 -22.64
C ILE A 218 11.64 -8.40 -22.93
N ILE A 219 11.31 -8.90 -24.12
CA ILE A 219 9.94 -9.19 -24.55
C ILE A 219 9.59 -10.62 -24.13
N GLY A 220 8.60 -10.76 -23.24
CA GLY A 220 8.13 -12.06 -22.76
C GLY A 220 9.08 -12.71 -21.74
N HIS A 221 8.95 -14.02 -21.57
CA HIS A 221 9.84 -14.78 -20.70
C HIS A 221 11.20 -15.04 -21.38
N PRO A 222 12.32 -14.92 -20.65
CA PRO A 222 13.64 -15.24 -21.20
C PRO A 222 13.71 -16.72 -21.61
N ASP A 223 14.16 -16.98 -22.84
CA ASP A 223 14.52 -18.33 -23.29
C ASP A 223 15.78 -18.80 -22.53
N ARG A 224 16.00 -20.12 -22.40
CA ARG A 224 17.25 -20.64 -21.82
C ARG A 224 18.46 -20.28 -22.68
N ASP A 225 18.25 -20.15 -23.99
CA ASP A 225 19.24 -19.69 -24.95
C ASP A 225 19.15 -18.16 -25.11
N SER A 226 20.11 -17.44 -24.52
CA SER A 226 20.15 -15.98 -24.53
C SER A 226 20.30 -15.38 -25.93
N THR A 227 20.73 -16.16 -26.92
CA THR A 227 20.81 -15.69 -28.31
C THR A 227 19.42 -15.47 -28.94
N LYS A 228 18.37 -16.06 -28.35
CA LYS A 228 16.97 -15.90 -28.79
C LYS A 228 16.26 -14.77 -28.08
N TRP A 229 16.91 -14.09 -27.15
CA TRP A 229 16.29 -13.01 -26.40
C TRP A 229 15.94 -11.84 -27.31
N ARG A 230 14.71 -11.36 -27.19
CA ARG A 230 14.21 -10.22 -27.93
C ARG A 230 13.95 -9.08 -26.96
N PHE A 231 14.30 -7.87 -27.36
CA PHE A 231 14.13 -6.67 -26.55
C PHE A 231 13.27 -5.65 -27.31
N ASP A 232 12.58 -4.80 -26.56
CA ASP A 232 11.75 -3.72 -27.10
C ASP A 232 12.55 -2.52 -27.65
N GLY A 233 13.82 -2.42 -27.27
CA GLY A 233 14.70 -1.29 -27.62
C GLY A 233 14.26 0.05 -26.99
N GLN A 234 13.42 0.04 -25.96
CA GLN A 234 12.87 1.25 -25.35
C GLN A 234 13.45 1.49 -23.94
N PRO A 235 14.12 2.63 -23.69
CA PRO A 235 14.52 2.98 -22.35
C PRO A 235 13.32 3.02 -21.40
N HIS A 236 13.48 2.40 -20.22
CA HIS A 236 12.45 2.35 -19.19
C HIS A 236 13.06 2.77 -17.84
N GLY A 237 12.32 3.58 -17.09
CA GLY A 237 12.78 4.01 -15.78
C GLY A 237 11.86 5.01 -15.10
N GLY A 238 12.42 5.62 -14.06
CA GLY A 238 11.72 6.49 -13.12
C GLY A 238 12.07 6.14 -11.68
N PHE A 239 11.93 7.12 -10.79
CA PHE A 239 12.15 7.00 -9.35
C PHE A 239 11.26 7.99 -8.61
N TYR A 240 11.09 7.77 -7.30
CA TYR A 240 10.44 8.68 -6.38
C TYR A 240 11.49 9.55 -5.71
N THR A 241 11.30 10.87 -5.74
CA THR A 241 12.05 11.77 -4.87
C THR A 241 11.69 11.52 -3.40
N GLN A 242 12.50 12.01 -2.48
CA GLN A 242 12.14 11.95 -1.05
C GLN A 242 10.82 12.67 -0.75
N ASP A 243 10.51 13.75 -1.47
CA ASP A 243 9.24 14.48 -1.34
C ASP A 243 8.06 13.67 -1.88
N ASP A 244 8.24 12.93 -2.99
CA ASP A 244 7.20 12.01 -3.49
C ASP A 244 6.92 10.89 -2.48
N ILE A 245 7.96 10.34 -1.83
CA ILE A 245 7.79 9.33 -0.78
C ILE A 245 7.06 9.92 0.43
N ALA A 246 7.45 11.11 0.89
CA ALA A 246 6.78 11.79 2.00
C ALA A 246 5.29 12.01 1.71
N GLU A 247 4.96 12.42 0.47
CA GLU A 247 3.58 12.55 0.02
C GLU A 247 2.84 11.20 0.04
N LEU A 248 3.44 10.13 -0.49
CA LEU A 248 2.84 8.79 -0.51
C LEU A 248 2.59 8.26 0.91
N VAL A 249 3.56 8.44 1.82
CA VAL A 249 3.44 8.05 3.23
C VAL A 249 2.30 8.80 3.90
N ALA A 250 2.24 10.13 3.77
CA ALA A 250 1.16 10.93 4.34
C ALA A 250 -0.21 10.52 3.76
N TYR A 251 -0.28 10.28 2.44
CA TYR A 251 -1.50 9.85 1.76
C TYR A 251 -2.01 8.49 2.26
N ALA A 252 -1.09 7.54 2.49
CA ALA A 252 -1.38 6.21 3.02
C ALA A 252 -1.77 6.25 4.51
N GLN A 253 -1.09 7.05 5.33
CA GLN A 253 -1.42 7.22 6.74
C GLN A 253 -2.81 7.80 6.95
N ALA A 254 -3.23 8.77 6.13
CA ALA A 254 -4.60 9.30 6.16
C ALA A 254 -5.68 8.23 5.87
N ARG A 255 -5.28 7.06 5.36
CA ARG A 255 -6.12 5.90 5.06
C ARG A 255 -5.81 4.69 5.93
N PHE A 256 -5.05 4.88 7.02
CA PHE A 256 -4.63 3.81 7.93
C PHE A 256 -3.88 2.67 7.23
N VAL A 257 -3.16 2.99 6.16
CA VAL A 257 -2.25 2.09 5.47
C VAL A 257 -0.82 2.48 5.84
N THR A 258 -0.04 1.54 6.36
CA THR A 258 1.39 1.72 6.60
C THR A 258 2.16 1.21 5.39
N ILE A 259 3.06 2.03 4.83
CA ILE A 259 4.00 1.59 3.80
C ILE A 259 5.19 0.91 4.49
N VAL A 260 5.52 -0.30 4.04
CA VAL A 260 6.71 -1.06 4.45
C VAL A 260 7.67 -1.00 3.26
N PRO A 261 8.76 -0.24 3.33
CA PRO A 261 9.72 -0.19 2.24
C PRO A 261 10.55 -1.47 2.19
N GLU A 262 10.97 -1.85 0.99
CA GLU A 262 11.97 -2.89 0.79
C GLU A 262 13.15 -2.35 0.01
N ILE A 263 14.34 -2.58 0.57
CA ILE A 263 15.62 -2.46 -0.10
C ILE A 263 16.20 -3.88 -0.13
N GLU A 264 16.19 -4.49 -1.30
CA GLU A 264 16.61 -5.89 -1.50
C GLU A 264 18.14 -6.00 -1.37
N MET A 265 18.60 -7.00 -0.61
CA MET A 265 20.02 -7.34 -0.44
C MET A 265 20.20 -8.77 0.12
N PRO A 266 21.32 -9.46 -0.15
CA PRO A 266 22.43 -9.06 -1.02
C PRO A 266 22.20 -9.43 -2.50
N GLY A 267 21.09 -10.13 -2.80
CA GLY A 267 20.61 -10.45 -4.14
C GLY A 267 20.20 -9.20 -4.91
N HIS A 268 19.46 -9.36 -6.00
CA HIS A 268 18.73 -8.31 -6.74
C HIS A 268 19.32 -6.87 -6.72
N SER A 269 20.64 -6.75 -6.88
CA SER A 269 21.39 -5.53 -6.60
C SER A 269 22.07 -4.98 -7.85
N GLN A 270 21.84 -5.54 -9.03
CA GLN A 270 22.55 -5.11 -10.24
C GLN A 270 22.32 -3.63 -10.55
N ALA A 271 21.17 -3.03 -10.22
CA ALA A 271 20.95 -1.60 -10.38
C ALA A 271 21.84 -0.73 -9.46
N ALA A 272 22.05 -1.17 -8.22
CA ALA A 272 22.96 -0.51 -7.28
C ALA A 272 24.43 -0.68 -7.71
N ILE A 273 24.82 -1.87 -8.16
CA ILE A 273 26.17 -2.15 -8.69
C ILE A 273 26.43 -1.36 -9.97
N ALA A 274 25.44 -1.20 -10.86
CA ALA A 274 25.58 -0.36 -12.04
C ALA A 274 25.82 1.12 -11.68
N ALA A 275 25.19 1.60 -10.60
CA ALA A 275 25.40 2.94 -10.08
C ALA A 275 26.75 3.10 -9.36
N TYR A 276 27.20 2.09 -8.62
CA TYR A 276 28.46 2.06 -7.87
C TYR A 276 29.15 0.70 -8.05
N PRO A 277 29.99 0.55 -9.09
CA PRO A 277 30.62 -0.73 -9.44
C PRO A 277 31.46 -1.34 -8.31
N GLU A 278 31.98 -0.53 -7.39
CA GLU A 278 32.69 -0.96 -6.19
C GLU A 278 31.85 -1.84 -5.23
N LEU A 279 30.52 -1.86 -5.38
CA LEU A 279 29.62 -2.75 -4.63
C LEU A 279 29.62 -4.18 -5.19
N GLY A 280 30.08 -4.40 -6.42
CA GLY A 280 30.12 -5.73 -7.05
C GLY A 280 31.29 -6.59 -6.58
N ASN A 281 31.33 -7.85 -7.05
CA ASN A 281 32.41 -8.80 -6.77
C ASN A 281 33.50 -8.85 -7.86
N LYS A 282 33.32 -8.11 -8.96
CA LYS A 282 34.22 -8.08 -10.12
C LYS A 282 34.60 -6.62 -10.45
N PRO A 283 35.76 -6.36 -11.06
CA PRO A 283 36.19 -5.02 -11.44
C PRO A 283 35.43 -4.42 -12.65
N ASP A 284 34.35 -5.07 -13.10
CA ASP A 284 33.63 -4.71 -14.32
C ASP A 284 32.48 -3.73 -14.04
N THR A 285 32.26 -2.78 -14.95
CA THR A 285 31.06 -1.94 -14.94
C THR A 285 29.89 -2.70 -15.58
N LEU A 286 28.82 -2.94 -14.81
CA LEU A 286 27.60 -3.57 -15.30
C LEU A 286 26.55 -2.49 -15.67
N PRO A 287 25.76 -2.69 -16.74
CA PRO A 287 24.56 -1.88 -16.94
C PRO A 287 23.45 -2.33 -15.98
N VAL A 288 22.44 -1.49 -15.76
CA VAL A 288 21.17 -1.93 -15.14
C VAL A 288 20.57 -3.07 -15.95
N TRP A 289 20.09 -4.12 -15.30
CA TRP A 289 19.70 -5.35 -15.99
C TRP A 289 18.47 -5.14 -16.87
N THR A 290 18.47 -5.78 -18.04
CA THR A 290 17.43 -5.59 -19.06
C THR A 290 16.53 -6.82 -19.24
N ALA A 291 16.77 -7.87 -18.46
CA ALA A 291 16.05 -9.13 -18.51
C ALA A 291 15.46 -9.49 -17.13
N TRP A 292 14.77 -10.63 -17.06
CA TRP A 292 14.15 -11.17 -15.87
C TRP A 292 14.88 -12.43 -15.39
N GLY A 293 14.74 -12.77 -14.11
CA GLY A 293 15.25 -14.00 -13.53
C GLY A 293 16.06 -13.74 -12.27
N VAL A 294 16.89 -14.72 -11.92
CA VAL A 294 17.85 -14.62 -10.81
C VAL A 294 19.19 -14.17 -11.38
N ASP A 295 19.65 -13.00 -11.00
CA ASP A 295 20.95 -12.51 -11.42
C ASP A 295 22.08 -13.05 -10.51
N GLU A 296 23.25 -13.32 -11.10
CA GLU A 296 24.42 -13.74 -10.34
C GLU A 296 25.20 -12.54 -9.75
N ASN A 297 24.94 -11.31 -10.20
CA ASN A 297 25.63 -10.12 -9.70
C ASN A 297 25.00 -9.62 -8.39
N ILE A 298 25.46 -10.22 -7.31
CA ILE A 298 25.14 -9.83 -5.94
C ILE A 298 26.18 -8.85 -5.38
N VAL A 299 25.83 -8.10 -4.34
CA VAL A 299 26.80 -7.21 -3.68
C VAL A 299 27.94 -7.99 -3.01
N ASN A 300 29.11 -7.38 -2.86
CA ASN A 300 30.22 -7.97 -2.12
C ASN A 300 30.01 -7.80 -0.59
N PRO A 301 30.48 -8.74 0.25
CA PRO A 301 30.24 -8.71 1.69
C PRO A 301 31.25 -7.83 2.46
N GLY A 302 31.92 -6.89 1.78
CA GLY A 302 32.94 -6.03 2.38
C GLY A 302 32.34 -4.95 3.29
N ASP A 303 33.14 -4.44 4.23
CA ASP A 303 32.65 -3.45 5.19
C ASP A 303 32.22 -2.13 4.53
N ALA A 304 32.79 -1.80 3.37
CA ALA A 304 32.36 -0.63 2.59
C ALA A 304 30.93 -0.80 2.07
N THR A 305 30.58 -1.98 1.55
CA THR A 305 29.23 -2.33 1.09
C THR A 305 28.25 -2.39 2.26
N ILE A 306 28.63 -3.02 3.37
CA ILE A 306 27.80 -3.05 4.59
C ILE A 306 27.48 -1.62 5.06
N ARG A 307 28.48 -0.73 5.10
CA ARG A 307 28.27 0.68 5.45
C ARG A 307 27.41 1.41 4.43
N PHE A 308 27.56 1.10 3.14
CA PHE A 308 26.72 1.65 2.08
C PHE A 308 25.24 1.31 2.32
N GLU A 309 24.92 0.03 2.56
CA GLU A 309 23.54 -0.39 2.84
C GLU A 309 22.99 0.24 4.13
N GLN A 310 23.80 0.33 5.19
CA GLN A 310 23.40 0.99 6.43
C GLN A 310 23.10 2.50 6.23
N ASN A 311 23.88 3.19 5.40
CA ASN A 311 23.63 4.58 5.05
C ASN A 311 22.34 4.74 4.22
N VAL A 312 22.10 3.84 3.26
CA VAL A 312 20.81 3.78 2.52
C VAL A 312 19.65 3.59 3.50
N LEU A 313 19.74 2.59 4.38
CA LEU A 313 18.72 2.28 5.38
C LEU A 313 18.49 3.44 6.35
N THR A 314 19.53 4.24 6.66
CA THR A 314 19.39 5.47 7.46
C THR A 314 18.45 6.47 6.81
N GLU A 315 18.64 6.76 5.52
CA GLU A 315 17.74 7.67 4.79
C GLU A 315 16.34 7.06 4.63
N VAL A 316 16.23 5.76 4.35
CA VAL A 316 14.94 5.05 4.24
C VAL A 316 14.15 5.11 5.57
N MET A 317 14.78 4.84 6.72
CA MET A 317 14.12 4.95 8.03
C MET A 317 13.56 6.36 8.28
N ALA A 318 14.26 7.40 7.83
CA ALA A 318 13.78 8.78 7.97
C ALA A 318 12.54 9.07 7.10
N LEU A 319 12.41 8.41 5.95
CA LEU A 319 11.29 8.58 5.02
C LEU A 319 10.05 7.76 5.41
N PHE A 320 10.26 6.58 5.99
CA PHE A 320 9.19 5.62 6.29
C PHE A 320 9.04 5.43 7.81
N PRO A 321 8.10 6.13 8.47
CA PRO A 321 7.94 6.08 9.93
C PRO A 321 7.31 4.78 10.45
N GLY A 322 7.13 3.77 9.59
CA GLY A 322 6.65 2.46 9.98
C GLY A 322 7.72 1.71 10.78
N ARG A 323 7.29 0.79 11.67
CA ARG A 323 8.21 0.00 12.50
C ARG A 323 9.01 -1.06 11.71
N TRP A 324 8.63 -1.34 10.48
CA TRP A 324 9.17 -2.45 9.69
C TRP A 324 9.82 -1.94 8.41
N ILE A 325 10.99 -2.48 8.12
CA ILE A 325 11.70 -2.37 6.85
C ILE A 325 11.98 -3.81 6.39
N HIS A 326 11.75 -4.08 5.11
CA HIS A 326 12.11 -5.36 4.50
C HIS A 326 13.50 -5.24 3.87
N VAL A 327 14.37 -6.22 4.12
CA VAL A 327 15.76 -6.22 3.62
C VAL A 327 16.00 -7.27 2.53
N GLY A 328 14.93 -7.80 1.93
CA GLY A 328 15.00 -8.86 0.93
C GLY A 328 15.61 -10.14 1.47
N GLY A 329 16.61 -10.66 0.76
CA GLY A 329 17.39 -11.84 1.12
C GLY A 329 17.02 -13.08 0.30
N ASP A 330 16.13 -12.92 -0.69
CA ASP A 330 15.79 -13.94 -1.64
C ASP A 330 16.86 -14.10 -2.73
N GLU A 331 16.82 -15.26 -3.40
CA GLU A 331 17.50 -15.54 -4.67
C GLU A 331 18.90 -14.91 -4.84
N ALA A 332 19.82 -15.14 -3.89
CA ALA A 332 21.21 -14.68 -3.97
C ALA A 332 22.17 -15.83 -4.36
N PRO A 333 22.52 -16.03 -5.64
CA PRO A 333 23.45 -17.08 -6.06
C PRO A 333 24.84 -16.89 -5.47
N LYS A 334 25.41 -17.97 -4.94
CA LYS A 334 26.74 -17.94 -4.31
C LYS A 334 27.92 -18.01 -5.29
N THR A 335 27.66 -18.08 -6.61
CA THR A 335 28.68 -18.22 -7.65
C THR A 335 29.76 -17.13 -7.54
N GLN A 336 29.37 -15.87 -7.36
CA GLN A 336 30.33 -14.77 -7.24
C GLN A 336 31.11 -14.79 -5.92
N TRP A 337 30.46 -15.09 -4.79
CA TRP A 337 31.15 -15.17 -3.50
C TRP A 337 32.13 -16.35 -3.42
N LYS A 338 31.84 -17.48 -4.07
CA LYS A 338 32.77 -18.61 -4.22
C LYS A 338 34.05 -18.22 -4.96
N ALA A 339 33.92 -17.38 -5.97
CA ALA A 339 35.05 -16.91 -6.79
C ALA A 339 35.74 -15.65 -6.23
N SER A 340 35.11 -14.93 -5.30
CA SER A 340 35.55 -13.62 -4.80
C SER A 340 36.62 -13.78 -3.70
N PRO A 341 37.87 -13.31 -3.91
CA PRO A 341 38.90 -13.36 -2.87
C PRO A 341 38.48 -12.61 -1.59
N LEU A 342 37.71 -11.53 -1.73
CA LEU A 342 37.18 -10.74 -0.62
C LEU A 342 36.19 -11.56 0.21
N ALA A 343 35.20 -12.19 -0.44
CA ALA A 343 34.21 -13.01 0.25
C ALA A 343 34.86 -14.23 0.95
N GLN A 344 35.78 -14.91 0.25
CA GLN A 344 36.52 -16.04 0.81
C GLN A 344 37.42 -15.64 1.98
N ALA A 345 38.02 -14.44 1.94
CA ALA A 345 38.77 -13.90 3.07
C ALA A 345 37.87 -13.62 4.28
N ARG A 346 36.69 -13.03 4.05
CA ARG A 346 35.70 -12.75 5.10
C ARG A 346 35.16 -14.03 5.76
N ILE A 347 34.90 -15.09 4.98
CA ILE A 347 34.52 -16.41 5.51
C ILE A 347 35.59 -16.94 6.47
N ARG A 348 36.88 -16.90 6.06
CA ARG A 348 37.99 -17.35 6.92
C ARG A 348 38.18 -16.48 8.16
N GLU A 349 38.09 -15.16 8.02
CA GLU A 349 38.23 -14.20 9.12
C GLU A 349 37.19 -14.44 10.22
N LEU A 350 35.94 -14.70 9.82
CA LEU A 350 34.81 -14.90 10.72
C LEU A 350 34.64 -16.36 11.17
N GLY A 351 35.42 -17.29 10.63
CA GLY A 351 35.29 -18.73 10.91
C GLY A 351 33.96 -19.33 10.43
N LEU A 352 33.41 -18.81 9.33
CA LEU A 352 32.16 -19.31 8.73
C LEU A 352 32.43 -20.58 7.91
N LYS A 353 31.42 -21.43 7.76
CA LYS A 353 31.53 -22.67 6.99
C LYS A 353 31.56 -22.44 5.48
N ASP A 354 30.72 -21.54 4.99
CA ASP A 354 30.45 -21.37 3.56
C ASP A 354 29.80 -20.00 3.26
N GLU A 355 29.42 -19.80 2.00
CA GLU A 355 28.78 -18.58 1.53
C GLU A 355 27.33 -18.39 2.02
N ASP A 356 26.66 -19.45 2.49
CA ASP A 356 25.31 -19.36 3.05
C ASP A 356 25.37 -18.77 4.48
N GLU A 357 26.35 -19.21 5.29
CA GLU A 357 26.64 -18.56 6.57
C GLU A 357 27.13 -17.12 6.39
N LEU A 358 27.81 -16.81 5.27
CA LEU A 358 28.17 -15.43 4.92
C LEU A 358 26.94 -14.56 4.62
N GLN A 359 25.92 -15.10 3.95
CA GLN A 359 24.65 -14.37 3.78
C GLN A 359 23.97 -14.13 5.13
N SER A 360 23.93 -15.16 5.99
CA SER A 360 23.38 -15.00 7.35
C SER A 360 24.13 -13.94 8.16
N TYR A 361 25.45 -13.87 8.03
CA TYR A 361 26.25 -12.79 8.60
C TYR A 361 25.84 -11.43 8.03
N PHE A 362 25.75 -11.27 6.72
CA PHE A 362 25.36 -10.01 6.08
C PHE A 362 23.98 -9.53 6.58
N THR A 363 22.98 -10.41 6.56
CA THR A 363 21.63 -10.10 7.08
C THR A 363 21.67 -9.71 8.56
N ARG A 364 22.48 -10.39 9.39
CA ARG A 364 22.65 -10.05 10.81
C ARG A 364 23.24 -8.65 11.01
N ARG A 365 24.15 -8.21 10.13
CA ARG A 365 24.70 -6.84 10.19
C ARG A 365 23.65 -5.77 9.90
N MET A 366 22.64 -6.08 9.10
CA MET A 366 21.50 -5.20 8.87
C MET A 366 20.52 -5.24 10.05
N ASP A 367 20.23 -6.43 10.59
CA ASP A 367 19.37 -6.60 11.78
C ASP A 367 19.94 -5.86 13.00
N GLU A 368 21.22 -6.05 13.32
CA GLU A 368 21.92 -5.33 14.39
C GLU A 368 21.87 -3.81 14.19
N PHE A 369 21.92 -3.34 12.95
CA PHE A 369 21.83 -1.91 12.64
C PHE A 369 20.40 -1.37 12.80
N LEU A 370 19.39 -2.10 12.33
CA LEU A 370 17.98 -1.70 12.37
C LEU A 370 17.36 -1.78 13.78
N THR A 371 17.97 -2.56 14.68
CA THR A 371 17.47 -2.79 16.04
C THR A 371 18.26 -2.08 17.14
N ALA A 372 19.35 -1.39 16.77
CA ALA A 372 20.12 -0.52 17.67
C ALA A 372 19.34 0.76 18.03
#